data_AF-A0A964A7V7-F1
#
_entry.id   AF-A0A964A7V7-F1
#
_cell.length_a   1.000
_cell.length_b   1.000
_cell.length_c   1.000
_cell.angle_alpha   90.00
_cell.angle_beta   90.00
_cell.angle_gamma   90.00
#
_symmetry.space_group_name_H-M   'P 1'
#
loop_
_entity.id
_entity.type
_entity.pdbx_description
1 polymer ?
#
loop_
_entity_poly.entity_id
_entity_poly.type
_entity_poly.pdbx_seq_one_letter_code
_entity_poly.pdbx_strand_id
1 'polypeptide(L)'
;MPTAAGVRPGVDEATTRRLVARHILQRLGEGGQPPEYDVSRINVGNESYLKVLDYEYFQTLLRIGASFKLVQGYFGGGKTHFLYCVRELAWKHGFCVAVVELSPAECPYDDSFKVYRAVASRLSLRPTNPLVPPETGIGDVVRSRVESELAGALESLGAAADPEAESRARAEVAGWLEHTVGRAPCESHSFRQAIVGLGLAWLRGDTLTERRLEAWLSGEQVPPGELRDAGVYEQLGKANGFTMLRCISQMAVALGLAGTALLFDEVDRNLSVSAKRSHAIGDNLRQVIDLCGRHQLPNTLFVYAVPPEFLRNVVPDYPALQQRLKSPMPMSVRSPQAVLIDLEKLDIDAVDLLDRIGQKVLDVFVEARECPMDVPLQHRNARQLAQVCVDAMFEVNHRRLFVKTWVDFLHGQMIDGESALTEADARRLVAGGQEAVKAVSPADGFDDF
;
A
#
# COMPACT_ATOMS: atom_id res chain seq x y z
N MET A 1 6.39 33.91 -9.27
CA MET A 1 6.40 33.04 -10.47
C MET A 1 7.16 31.77 -10.12
N PRO A 2 6.48 30.65 -9.89
CA PRO A 2 7.16 29.37 -9.75
C PRO A 2 7.57 28.90 -11.14
N THR A 3 8.83 28.49 -11.24
CA THR A 3 9.43 27.83 -12.39
C THR A 3 8.59 26.64 -12.83
N ALA A 4 8.13 26.69 -14.09
CA ALA A 4 7.60 25.54 -14.81
C ALA A 4 8.64 24.42 -14.80
N ALA A 5 8.50 23.47 -13.86
CA ALA A 5 9.11 22.18 -13.98
C ALA A 5 8.53 21.55 -15.25
N GLY A 6 9.39 21.31 -16.24
CA GLY A 6 9.00 20.86 -17.56
C GLY A 6 8.13 19.62 -17.47
N VAL A 7 6.83 19.80 -17.73
CA VAL A 7 5.93 18.73 -18.11
C VAL A 7 6.55 18.14 -19.38
N ARG A 8 7.19 16.98 -19.25
CA ARG A 8 7.64 16.21 -20.42
C ARG A 8 6.43 16.10 -21.35
N PRO A 9 6.59 16.33 -22.67
CA PRO A 9 5.47 16.25 -23.61
C PRO A 9 4.74 14.93 -23.38
N GLY A 10 3.41 14.99 -23.31
CA GLY A 10 2.55 13.85 -22.96
C GLY A 10 2.99 12.61 -23.72
N VAL A 11 3.56 11.66 -22.98
CA VAL A 11 3.98 10.37 -23.54
C VAL A 11 2.70 9.67 -24.01
N ASP A 12 2.66 9.28 -25.28
CA ASP A 12 1.57 8.50 -25.86
C ASP A 12 1.15 7.34 -24.91
N GLU A 13 -0.15 7.08 -24.80
CA GLU A 13 -0.72 6.13 -23.84
C GLU A 13 -0.11 4.73 -24.03
N ALA A 14 0.11 4.33 -25.29
CA ALA A 14 0.76 3.06 -25.62
C ALA A 14 2.23 3.02 -25.16
N THR A 15 2.96 4.14 -25.30
CA THR A 15 4.35 4.24 -24.82
C THR A 15 4.42 4.19 -23.30
N THR A 16 3.50 4.87 -22.60
CA THR A 16 3.39 4.82 -21.14
C THR A 16 3.13 3.41 -20.66
N ARG A 17 2.14 2.73 -21.26
CA ARG A 17 1.79 1.34 -20.96
C ARG A 17 2.98 0.39 -21.13
N ARG A 18 3.74 0.55 -22.22
CA ARG A 18 4.97 -0.22 -22.47
C ARG A 18 6.05 0.01 -21.43
N LEU A 19 6.29 1.27 -21.03
CA LEU A 19 7.28 1.60 -19.99
C LEU A 19 6.89 1.00 -18.63
N VAL A 20 5.60 1.04 -18.28
CA VAL A 20 5.07 0.39 -17.08
C VAL A 20 5.26 -1.13 -17.17
N ALA A 21 4.96 -1.76 -18.29
CA ALA A 21 5.20 -3.20 -18.48
C ALA A 21 6.69 -3.58 -18.30
N ARG A 22 7.61 -2.76 -18.81
CA ARG A 22 9.05 -2.93 -18.59
C ARG A 22 9.45 -2.82 -17.12
N HIS A 23 8.89 -1.85 -16.40
CA HIS A 23 9.11 -1.69 -14.96
C HIS A 23 8.60 -2.91 -14.19
N ILE A 24 7.41 -3.41 -14.53
CA ILE A 24 6.84 -4.62 -13.92
C ILE A 24 7.79 -5.81 -14.13
N LEU A 25 8.22 -6.07 -15.37
CA LEU A 25 9.17 -7.16 -15.65
C LEU A 25 10.47 -7.02 -14.85
N GLN A 26 11.03 -5.81 -14.78
CA GLN A 26 12.28 -5.57 -14.06
C GLN A 26 12.13 -5.90 -12.57
N ARG A 27 11.05 -5.47 -11.92
CA ARG A 27 10.77 -5.79 -10.51
C ARG A 27 10.57 -7.28 -10.27
N LEU A 28 9.88 -7.95 -11.19
CA LEU A 28 9.68 -9.40 -11.12
C LEU A 28 10.97 -10.18 -11.33
N GLY A 29 11.83 -9.78 -12.27
CA GLY A 29 13.12 -10.44 -12.55
C GLY A 29 14.16 -10.22 -11.44
N GLU A 30 14.39 -8.97 -11.03
CA GLU A 30 15.45 -8.63 -10.07
C GLU A 30 15.11 -9.11 -8.65
N GLY A 31 13.91 -8.82 -8.18
CA GLY A 31 13.51 -9.04 -6.78
C GLY A 31 12.47 -10.14 -6.59
N GLY A 32 11.72 -10.49 -7.65
CA GLY A 32 10.46 -11.23 -7.51
C GLY A 32 9.53 -10.57 -6.48
N GLN A 33 9.58 -9.23 -6.46
CA GLN A 33 8.74 -8.36 -5.65
C GLN A 33 7.59 -7.85 -6.52
N PRO A 34 6.41 -7.60 -5.93
CA PRO A 34 5.30 -7.01 -6.67
C PRO A 34 5.67 -5.59 -7.16
N PRO A 35 5.20 -5.17 -8.34
CA PRO A 35 5.42 -3.82 -8.83
C PRO A 35 4.64 -2.81 -8.00
N GLU A 36 5.13 -1.57 -7.91
CA GLU A 36 4.43 -0.49 -7.21
C GLU A 36 3.12 -0.07 -7.88
N TYR A 37 2.91 -0.39 -9.14
CA TYR A 37 1.72 -0.03 -9.89
C TYR A 37 1.28 -1.17 -10.79
N ASP A 38 0.00 -1.16 -11.15
CA ASP A 38 -0.66 -2.15 -12.00
C ASP A 38 -0.41 -3.60 -11.53
N VAL A 39 -0.35 -3.81 -10.22
CA VAL A 39 -0.17 -5.14 -9.61
C VAL A 39 -1.33 -6.08 -9.97
N SER A 40 -2.52 -5.51 -10.22
CA SER A 40 -3.68 -6.23 -10.73
C SER A 40 -3.42 -6.97 -12.05
N ARG A 41 -2.46 -6.52 -12.88
CA ARG A 41 -2.08 -7.19 -14.13
C ARG A 41 -1.47 -8.56 -13.92
N ILE A 42 -0.87 -8.81 -12.76
CA ILE A 42 -0.20 -10.07 -12.42
C ILE A 42 -0.84 -10.79 -11.23
N ASN A 43 -1.91 -10.21 -10.66
CA ASN A 43 -2.60 -10.79 -9.50
C ASN A 43 -3.38 -12.06 -9.87
N VAL A 44 -3.23 -13.13 -9.08
CA VAL A 44 -3.95 -14.39 -9.28
C VAL A 44 -4.27 -15.05 -7.92
N GLY A 45 -5.45 -15.63 -7.79
CA GLY A 45 -5.82 -16.59 -6.74
C GLY A 45 -6.45 -16.00 -5.48
N ASN A 46 -6.50 -14.67 -5.36
CA ASN A 46 -7.10 -13.96 -4.22
C ASN A 46 -8.29 -13.06 -4.65
N GLU A 47 -8.80 -13.25 -5.87
CA GLU A 47 -9.84 -12.40 -6.44
C GLU A 47 -11.14 -12.48 -5.64
N SER A 48 -11.45 -13.62 -5.00
CA SER A 48 -12.62 -13.72 -4.11
C SER A 48 -12.50 -12.75 -2.93
N TYR A 49 -11.36 -12.68 -2.26
CA TYR A 49 -11.09 -11.74 -1.17
C TYR A 49 -11.20 -10.30 -1.64
N LEU A 50 -10.59 -9.97 -2.78
CA LEU A 50 -10.64 -8.62 -3.35
C LEU A 50 -12.06 -8.21 -3.74
N LYS A 51 -12.86 -9.12 -4.30
CA LYS A 51 -14.28 -8.87 -4.63
C LYS A 51 -15.11 -8.57 -3.39
N VAL A 52 -14.88 -9.32 -2.29
CA VAL A 52 -15.57 -9.05 -1.03
C VAL A 52 -15.14 -7.69 -0.47
N LEU A 53 -13.85 -7.35 -0.49
CA LEU A 53 -13.38 -6.02 -0.09
C LEU A 53 -13.96 -4.91 -0.97
N ASP A 54 -14.09 -5.12 -2.27
CA ASP A 54 -14.67 -4.14 -3.19
C ASP A 54 -16.14 -3.88 -2.83
N TYR A 55 -16.96 -4.93 -2.78
CA TYR A 55 -18.40 -4.83 -2.65
C TYR A 55 -18.88 -4.55 -1.22
N GLU A 56 -18.40 -5.31 -0.23
CA GLU A 56 -18.87 -5.24 1.16
C GLU A 56 -18.17 -4.15 1.98
N TYR A 57 -16.99 -3.68 1.52
CA TYR A 57 -16.21 -2.70 2.26
C TYR A 57 -16.13 -1.36 1.54
N PHE A 58 -15.42 -1.26 0.41
CA PHE A 58 -15.18 0.03 -0.23
C PHE A 58 -16.43 0.67 -0.84
N GLN A 59 -17.34 -0.13 -1.39
CA GLN A 59 -18.60 0.38 -1.94
C GLN A 59 -19.63 0.71 -0.87
N THR A 60 -19.59 0.04 0.28
CA THR A 60 -20.67 0.06 1.28
C THR A 60 -20.17 0.45 2.68
N LEU A 61 -19.62 -0.49 3.46
CA LEU A 61 -19.30 -0.29 4.88
C LEU A 61 -18.39 0.91 5.15
N LEU A 62 -17.34 1.09 4.35
CA LEU A 62 -16.34 2.15 4.53
C LEU A 62 -16.82 3.53 4.09
N ARG A 63 -18.08 3.69 3.64
CA ARG A 63 -18.65 5.02 3.35
C ARG A 63 -19.07 5.76 4.62
N ILE A 64 -19.27 5.03 5.72
CA ILE A 64 -19.69 5.57 7.02
C ILE A 64 -18.94 4.94 8.21
N GLY A 65 -18.37 3.76 8.02
CA GLY A 65 -17.81 2.95 9.09
C GLY A 65 -16.32 2.68 8.93
N ALA A 66 -15.82 1.80 9.79
CA ALA A 66 -14.44 1.39 9.84
C ALA A 66 -14.33 -0.13 9.87
N SER A 67 -13.26 -0.69 9.34
CA SER A 67 -13.00 -2.12 9.48
C SER A 67 -11.53 -2.40 9.72
N PHE A 68 -11.28 -3.41 10.56
CA PHE A 68 -9.97 -3.99 10.76
C PHE A 68 -9.92 -5.38 10.10
N LYS A 69 -8.85 -5.66 9.35
CA LYS A 69 -8.57 -6.95 8.72
C LYS A 69 -7.15 -7.41 9.06
N LEU A 70 -7.01 -8.70 9.32
CA LEU A 70 -5.75 -9.36 9.55
C LEU A 70 -5.46 -10.29 8.38
N VAL A 71 -4.38 -10.07 7.65
CA VAL A 71 -3.96 -10.89 6.51
C VAL A 71 -2.88 -11.85 6.96
N GLN A 72 -3.17 -13.14 6.97
CA GLN A 72 -2.20 -14.18 7.29
C GLN A 72 -1.58 -14.75 6.01
N GLY A 73 -0.28 -15.00 6.04
CA GLY A 73 0.38 -15.90 5.09
C GLY A 73 1.86 -16.06 5.38
N TYR A 74 2.45 -17.18 4.98
CA TYR A 74 3.89 -17.42 5.12
C TYR A 74 4.75 -16.40 4.36
N PHE A 75 6.06 -16.39 4.64
CA PHE A 75 7.03 -15.62 3.87
C PHE A 75 6.99 -16.05 2.39
N GLY A 76 7.04 -15.08 1.47
CA GLY A 76 6.84 -15.36 0.04
C GLY A 76 5.38 -15.67 -0.37
N GLY A 77 4.45 -15.82 0.59
CA GLY A 77 3.04 -16.13 0.36
C GLY A 77 2.19 -15.00 -0.24
N GLY A 78 2.80 -13.92 -0.71
CA GLY A 78 2.10 -12.83 -1.42
C GLY A 78 1.40 -11.80 -0.53
N LYS A 79 1.79 -11.65 0.75
CA LYS A 79 1.22 -10.63 1.66
C LYS A 79 1.36 -9.20 1.11
N THR A 80 2.59 -8.77 0.82
CA THR A 80 2.89 -7.46 0.19
C THR A 80 2.10 -7.26 -1.10
N HIS A 81 2.07 -8.30 -1.94
CA HIS A 81 1.32 -8.29 -3.20
C HIS A 81 -0.19 -8.07 -2.96
N PHE A 82 -0.77 -8.78 -2.00
CA PHE A 82 -2.17 -8.61 -1.63
C PHE A 82 -2.46 -7.20 -1.09
N LEU A 83 -1.59 -6.65 -0.23
CA LEU A 83 -1.72 -5.27 0.24
C LEU A 83 -1.67 -4.27 -0.91
N TYR A 84 -0.81 -4.46 -1.91
CA TYR A 84 -0.76 -3.60 -3.08
C TYR A 84 -2.03 -3.70 -3.92
N CYS A 85 -2.65 -4.88 -4.01
CA CYS A 85 -3.96 -5.05 -4.65
C CYS A 85 -5.06 -4.31 -3.88
N VAL A 86 -5.06 -4.38 -2.54
CA VAL A 86 -6.00 -3.63 -1.69
C VAL A 86 -5.79 -2.12 -1.86
N ARG A 87 -4.55 -1.64 -1.98
CA ARG A 87 -4.24 -0.23 -2.26
C ARG A 87 -4.81 0.22 -3.61
N GLU A 88 -4.63 -0.55 -4.69
CA GLU A 88 -5.22 -0.22 -5.99
C GLU A 88 -6.74 -0.13 -5.93
N LEU A 89 -7.34 -1.07 -5.19
CA LEU A 89 -8.78 -1.07 -4.96
C LEU A 89 -9.22 0.17 -4.16
N ALA A 90 -8.50 0.55 -3.11
CA ALA A 90 -8.77 1.76 -2.33
C ALA A 90 -8.67 3.03 -3.20
N TRP A 91 -7.61 3.16 -4.01
CA TRP A 91 -7.43 4.26 -4.95
C TRP A 91 -8.55 4.34 -5.98
N LYS A 92 -9.03 3.20 -6.51
CA LYS A 92 -10.19 3.15 -7.42
C LYS A 92 -11.45 3.77 -6.80
N HIS A 93 -11.58 3.69 -5.48
CA HIS A 93 -12.72 4.23 -4.72
C HIS A 93 -12.49 5.63 -4.14
N GLY A 94 -11.36 6.28 -4.45
CA GLY A 94 -11.03 7.63 -3.99
C GLY A 94 -10.51 7.71 -2.55
N PHE A 95 -9.99 6.61 -2.01
CA PHE A 95 -9.36 6.59 -0.68
C PHE A 95 -7.91 7.07 -0.77
N CYS A 96 -7.43 7.71 0.29
CA CYS A 96 -6.00 7.92 0.52
C CYS A 96 -5.41 6.69 1.20
N VAL A 97 -4.20 6.28 0.79
CA VAL A 97 -3.60 5.02 1.24
C VAL A 97 -2.22 5.27 1.84
N ALA A 98 -1.94 4.65 2.98
CA ALA A 98 -0.58 4.51 3.50
C ALA A 98 -0.19 3.03 3.50
N VAL A 99 0.90 2.71 2.81
CA VAL A 99 1.55 1.40 2.93
C VAL A 99 2.80 1.57 3.77
N VAL A 100 2.83 0.91 4.92
CA VAL A 100 3.88 1.04 5.92
C VAL A 100 4.52 -0.33 6.16
N GLU A 101 5.83 -0.40 6.00
CA GLU A 101 6.60 -1.56 6.43
C GLU A 101 6.87 -1.42 7.94
N LEU A 102 6.51 -2.46 8.68
CA LEU A 102 6.77 -2.53 10.10
C LEU A 102 8.18 -3.07 10.30
N SER A 103 8.99 -2.26 10.96
CA SER A 103 10.33 -2.66 11.40
C SER A 103 10.49 -2.34 12.88
N PRO A 104 11.19 -3.19 13.66
CA PRO A 104 11.47 -2.91 15.07
C PRO A 104 12.18 -1.57 15.33
N ALA A 105 12.98 -1.11 14.36
CA ALA A 105 13.76 0.12 14.47
C ALA A 105 12.91 1.37 14.14
N GLU A 106 12.21 1.35 13.01
CA GLU A 106 11.58 2.54 12.43
C GLU A 106 10.09 2.64 12.79
N CYS A 107 9.37 1.53 12.76
CA CYS A 107 7.94 1.47 13.04
C CYS A 107 7.56 0.29 13.98
N PRO A 108 8.10 0.26 15.23
CA PRO A 108 7.74 -0.75 16.19
C PRO A 108 6.28 -0.59 16.59
N TYR A 109 5.50 -1.66 16.44
CA TYR A 109 4.06 -1.59 16.65
C TYR A 109 3.66 -1.33 18.11
N ASP A 110 4.58 -1.44 19.08
CA ASP A 110 4.38 -1.02 20.47
C ASP A 110 4.51 0.50 20.72
N ASP A 111 4.82 1.28 19.68
CA ASP A 111 4.89 2.74 19.72
C ASP A 111 3.94 3.39 18.70
N SER A 112 2.76 3.76 19.18
CA SER A 112 1.70 4.39 18.38
C SER A 112 2.13 5.70 17.71
N PHE A 113 3.12 6.42 18.28
CA PHE A 113 3.61 7.66 17.68
C PHE A 113 4.52 7.41 16.49
N LYS A 114 5.38 6.39 16.57
CA LYS A 114 6.19 5.95 15.41
C LYS A 114 5.31 5.41 14.29
N VAL A 115 4.26 4.66 14.63
CA VAL A 115 3.25 4.20 13.66
C VAL A 115 2.58 5.40 12.98
N TYR A 116 2.15 6.40 13.74
CA TYR A 116 1.62 7.65 13.17
C TYR A 116 2.60 8.32 12.21
N ARG A 117 3.87 8.51 12.61
CA ARG A 117 4.91 9.14 11.78
C ARG A 117 5.14 8.37 10.47
N ALA A 118 5.17 7.04 10.55
CA ALA A 118 5.31 6.19 9.38
C ALA A 118 4.09 6.29 8.45
N VAL A 119 2.87 6.34 9.00
CA VAL A 119 1.65 6.58 8.20
C VAL A 119 1.69 7.96 7.57
N ALA A 120 1.93 9.02 8.34
CA ALA A 120 1.90 10.40 7.88
C ALA A 120 2.90 10.66 6.73
N SER A 121 4.05 10.00 6.74
CA SER A 121 5.06 10.11 5.68
C SER A 121 4.79 9.21 4.45
N ARG A 122 3.89 8.22 4.55
CA ARG A 122 3.59 7.25 3.48
C ARG A 122 2.19 7.39 2.88
N LEU A 123 1.38 8.34 3.37
CA LEU A 123 0.07 8.66 2.78
C LEU A 123 0.23 9.04 1.31
N SER A 124 -0.63 8.52 0.45
CA SER A 124 -0.55 8.74 -0.99
C SER A 124 -1.93 8.68 -1.63
N LEU A 125 -2.14 9.51 -2.64
CA LEU A 125 -3.29 9.44 -3.54
C LEU A 125 -2.96 8.58 -4.75
N ARG A 126 -3.99 8.28 -5.55
CA ARG A 126 -3.78 7.59 -6.82
C ARG A 126 -2.85 8.44 -7.69
N PRO A 127 -1.73 7.90 -8.20
CA PRO A 127 -0.85 8.67 -9.08
C PRO A 127 -1.58 9.01 -10.38
N THR A 128 -1.47 10.28 -10.81
CA THR A 128 -2.00 10.73 -12.10
C THR A 128 -1.14 10.25 -13.26
N ASN A 129 0.16 10.06 -13.04
CA ASN A 129 1.10 9.55 -14.03
C ASN A 129 2.00 8.47 -13.39
N PRO A 130 1.94 7.20 -13.84
CA PRO A 130 2.74 6.11 -13.27
C PRO A 130 4.25 6.23 -13.58
N LEU A 131 4.64 7.12 -14.50
CA LEU A 131 6.04 7.37 -14.85
C LEU A 131 6.73 8.40 -13.95
N VAL A 132 5.97 9.08 -13.08
CA VAL A 132 6.49 10.04 -12.12
C VAL A 132 6.53 9.35 -10.74
N PRO A 133 7.58 9.56 -9.93
CA PRO A 133 7.58 9.09 -8.55
C PRO A 133 6.30 9.52 -7.83
N PRO A 134 5.68 8.65 -7.02
CA PRO A 134 4.49 9.03 -6.29
C PRO A 134 4.84 10.13 -5.29
N GLU A 135 3.99 11.13 -5.19
CA GLU A 135 4.02 12.07 -4.08
C GLU A 135 3.48 11.36 -2.84
N THR A 136 4.26 11.38 -1.76
CA THR A 136 3.95 10.64 -0.53
C THR A 136 4.18 11.51 0.69
N GLY A 137 3.15 11.63 1.50
CA GLY A 137 3.17 12.42 2.71
C GLY A 137 1.83 13.12 2.90
N ILE A 138 1.52 13.43 4.14
CA ILE A 138 0.32 14.20 4.47
C ILE A 138 0.33 15.59 3.84
N GLY A 139 1.50 16.21 3.70
CA GLY A 139 1.67 17.50 3.01
C GLY A 139 1.32 17.39 1.52
N ASP A 140 1.86 16.39 0.82
CA ASP A 140 1.53 16.10 -0.58
C ASP A 140 0.04 15.86 -0.79
N VAL A 141 -0.60 15.08 0.10
CA VAL A 141 -2.05 14.84 0.03
C VAL A 141 -2.84 16.14 0.14
N VAL A 142 -2.49 17.02 1.08
CA VAL A 142 -3.17 18.32 1.22
C VAL A 142 -2.92 19.18 -0.02
N ARG A 143 -1.68 19.29 -0.50
CA ARG A 143 -1.33 20.06 -1.70
C ARG A 143 -2.12 19.58 -2.92
N SER A 144 -2.12 18.28 -3.19
CA SER A 144 -2.84 17.69 -4.31
C SER A 144 -4.36 17.94 -4.23
N ARG A 145 -4.95 17.93 -3.03
CA ARG A 145 -6.37 18.27 -2.84
C ARG A 145 -6.65 19.75 -3.06
N VAL A 146 -5.82 20.65 -2.52
CA VAL A 146 -5.97 22.09 -2.73
C VAL A 146 -5.79 22.45 -4.22
N GLU A 147 -4.84 21.82 -4.90
CA GLU A 147 -4.62 21.98 -6.34
C GLU A 147 -5.83 21.49 -7.15
N SER A 148 -6.38 20.32 -6.81
CA SER A 148 -7.57 19.79 -7.47
C SER A 148 -8.81 20.66 -7.26
N GLU A 149 -9.03 21.21 -6.06
CA GLU A 149 -10.13 22.15 -5.81
C GLU A 149 -9.93 23.48 -6.54
N LEU A 150 -8.68 23.98 -6.61
CA LEU A 150 -8.35 25.19 -7.36
C LEU A 150 -8.58 25.01 -8.85
N ALA A 151 -8.18 23.87 -9.42
CA ALA A 151 -8.43 23.53 -10.82
C ALA A 151 -9.94 23.49 -11.11
N GLY A 152 -10.74 22.82 -10.26
CA GLY A 152 -12.20 22.77 -10.41
C GLY A 152 -12.88 24.15 -10.31
N ALA A 153 -12.40 25.00 -9.40
CA ALA A 153 -12.90 26.37 -9.26
C ALA A 153 -12.53 27.25 -10.47
N LEU A 154 -11.34 27.08 -11.04
CA LEU A 154 -10.93 27.79 -12.26
C LEU A 154 -11.76 27.36 -13.48
N GLU A 155 -12.03 26.06 -13.62
CA GLU A 155 -12.87 25.51 -14.69
C GLU A 155 -14.31 26.04 -14.61
N SER A 156 -14.89 26.12 -13.41
CA SER A 156 -16.26 26.60 -13.22
C SER A 156 -16.43 28.10 -13.52
N LEU A 157 -15.37 28.89 -13.32
CA LEU A 157 -15.34 30.33 -13.60
C LEU A 157 -15.03 30.65 -15.08
N GLY A 158 -14.70 29.65 -15.90
CA GLY A 158 -14.58 29.81 -17.36
C GLY A 158 -13.39 30.63 -17.84
N ALA A 159 -12.35 30.81 -17.02
CA ALA A 159 -11.20 31.63 -17.39
C ALA A 159 -9.90 31.14 -16.74
N ALA A 160 -9.20 30.23 -17.41
CA ALA A 160 -7.86 29.78 -17.02
C ALA A 160 -6.77 30.87 -17.17
N ALA A 161 -7.10 32.07 -17.64
CA ALA A 161 -6.16 33.15 -17.93
C ALA A 161 -6.61 34.55 -17.47
N ASP A 162 -7.71 34.66 -16.73
CA ASP A 162 -8.14 35.94 -16.13
C ASP A 162 -7.62 36.04 -14.68
N PRO A 163 -6.75 37.02 -14.35
CA PRO A 163 -6.28 37.24 -12.99
C PRO A 163 -7.40 37.43 -11.96
N GLU A 164 -8.55 37.99 -12.36
CA GLU A 164 -9.69 38.16 -11.46
C GLU A 164 -10.38 36.82 -11.16
N ALA A 165 -10.50 35.95 -12.17
CA ALA A 165 -11.00 34.59 -12.00
C ALA A 165 -10.07 33.75 -11.12
N GLU A 166 -8.75 33.85 -11.30
CA GLU A 166 -7.78 33.17 -10.43
C GLU A 166 -7.90 33.65 -8.97
N SER A 167 -8.01 34.96 -8.75
CA SER A 167 -8.19 35.51 -7.41
C SER A 167 -9.50 35.01 -6.76
N ARG A 168 -10.58 34.90 -7.53
CA ARG A 168 -11.86 34.37 -7.05
C ARG A 168 -11.80 32.88 -6.74
N ALA A 169 -11.17 32.08 -7.60
CA ALA A 169 -10.97 30.65 -7.38
C ALA A 169 -10.15 30.41 -6.11
N ARG A 170 -9.05 31.15 -5.91
CA ARG A 170 -8.27 31.10 -4.66
C ARG A 170 -9.12 31.48 -3.44
N ALA A 171 -9.93 32.54 -3.52
CA ALA A 171 -10.80 32.93 -2.41
C ALA A 171 -11.85 31.85 -2.08
N GLU A 172 -12.40 31.17 -3.10
CA GLU A 172 -13.34 30.06 -2.93
C GLU A 172 -12.68 28.86 -2.22
N VAL A 173 -11.49 28.45 -2.67
CA VAL A 173 -10.72 27.35 -2.05
C VAL A 173 -10.30 27.71 -0.62
N ALA A 174 -9.90 28.96 -0.36
CA ALA A 174 -9.64 29.44 0.98
C ALA A 174 -10.89 29.34 1.88
N GLY A 175 -12.05 29.76 1.37
CA GLY A 175 -13.33 29.62 2.06
C GLY A 175 -13.70 28.16 2.34
N TRP A 176 -13.44 27.25 1.40
CA TRP A 176 -13.61 25.80 1.62
C TRP A 176 -12.70 25.29 2.75
N LEU A 177 -11.41 25.65 2.74
CA LEU A 177 -10.47 25.29 3.80
C LEU A 177 -10.92 25.83 5.16
N GLU A 178 -11.33 27.09 5.26
CA GLU A 178 -11.68 27.71 6.54
C GLU A 178 -13.06 27.29 7.07
N HIS A 179 -14.05 27.15 6.20
CA HIS A 179 -15.44 26.95 6.61
C HIS A 179 -15.93 25.51 6.47
N THR A 180 -15.32 24.70 5.61
CA THR A 180 -15.64 23.28 5.47
C THR A 180 -14.61 22.45 6.23
N VAL A 181 -13.33 22.51 5.83
CA VAL A 181 -12.26 21.70 6.45
C VAL A 181 -12.01 22.15 7.89
N GLY A 182 -11.97 23.46 8.15
CA GLY A 182 -11.73 24.05 9.48
C GLY A 182 -12.84 23.83 10.51
N ARG A 183 -14.04 23.43 10.06
CA ARG A 183 -15.19 23.11 10.92
C ARG A 183 -15.50 21.61 10.99
N ALA A 184 -14.79 20.79 10.22
CA ALA A 184 -14.99 19.35 10.21
C ALA A 184 -14.68 18.73 11.59
N PRO A 185 -15.39 17.63 11.96
CA PRO A 185 -15.12 16.92 13.19
C PRO A 185 -13.70 16.36 13.15
N CYS A 186 -12.86 16.84 14.06
CA CYS A 186 -11.50 16.37 14.24
C CYS A 186 -11.20 16.42 15.72
N GLU A 187 -10.61 15.35 16.25
CA GLU A 187 -10.39 15.21 17.68
C GLU A 187 -9.34 16.18 18.22
N SER A 188 -8.25 16.40 17.47
CA SER A 188 -7.27 17.44 17.79
C SER A 188 -7.58 18.72 17.03
N HIS A 189 -7.80 19.80 17.79
CA HIS A 189 -7.91 21.15 17.22
C HIS A 189 -6.62 21.56 16.51
N SER A 190 -5.45 21.30 17.12
CA SER A 190 -4.15 21.61 16.54
C SER A 190 -3.95 20.89 15.21
N PHE A 191 -4.36 19.63 15.11
CA PHE A 191 -4.24 18.87 13.86
C PHE A 191 -5.12 19.46 12.74
N ARG A 192 -6.37 19.84 13.07
CA ARG A 192 -7.25 20.51 12.11
C ARG A 192 -6.67 21.85 11.65
N GLN A 193 -6.17 22.67 12.57
CA GLN A 193 -5.53 23.95 12.24
C GLN A 193 -4.28 23.76 11.39
N ALA A 194 -3.47 22.73 11.65
CA ALA A 194 -2.28 22.46 10.86
C ALA A 194 -2.62 22.09 9.41
N ILE A 195 -3.66 21.27 9.16
CA ILE A 195 -4.12 20.93 7.81
C ILE A 195 -4.64 22.16 7.07
N VAL A 196 -5.50 22.95 7.71
CA VAL A 196 -6.06 24.18 7.11
C VAL A 196 -4.95 25.20 6.84
N GLY A 197 -4.07 25.42 7.83
CA GLY A 197 -2.95 26.35 7.73
C GLY A 197 -1.96 25.96 6.64
N LEU A 198 -1.68 24.66 6.46
CA LEU A 198 -0.82 24.17 5.39
C LEU A 198 -1.44 24.45 4.03
N GLY A 199 -2.73 24.14 3.85
CA GLY A 199 -3.44 24.42 2.59
C GLY A 199 -3.48 25.92 2.25
N LEU A 200 -3.76 26.77 3.25
CA LEU A 200 -3.76 28.24 3.08
C LEU A 200 -2.36 28.80 2.82
N ALA A 201 -1.32 28.24 3.45
CA ALA A 201 0.06 28.64 3.22
C ALA A 201 0.48 28.31 1.78
N TRP A 202 0.19 27.09 1.30
CA TRP A 202 0.42 26.69 -0.08
C TRP A 202 -0.31 27.59 -1.07
N LEU A 203 -1.59 27.88 -0.82
CA LEU A 203 -2.42 28.74 -1.67
C LEU A 203 -1.89 30.19 -1.76
N ARG A 204 -1.20 30.67 -0.72
CA ARG A 204 -0.58 32.01 -0.70
C ARG A 204 0.88 32.01 -1.15
N GLY A 205 1.49 30.84 -1.37
CA GLY A 205 2.92 30.70 -1.62
C GLY A 205 3.81 30.98 -0.40
N ASP A 206 3.27 30.89 0.82
CA ASP A 206 4.03 31.02 2.06
C ASP A 206 4.75 29.71 2.42
N THR A 207 5.89 29.51 1.75
CA THR A 207 6.72 28.30 1.89
C THR A 207 7.26 28.07 3.30
N LEU A 208 7.39 29.12 4.13
CA LEU A 208 7.94 28.97 5.48
C LEU A 208 6.91 28.35 6.42
N THR A 209 5.70 28.90 6.44
CA THR A 209 4.59 28.37 7.23
C THR A 209 4.22 26.97 6.76
N GLU A 210 4.17 26.75 5.44
CA GLU A 210 3.91 25.45 4.83
C GLU A 210 4.86 24.37 5.36
N ARG A 211 6.18 24.59 5.26
CA ARG A 211 7.19 23.62 5.71
C ARG A 211 7.11 23.32 7.20
N ARG A 212 6.83 24.33 8.03
CA ARG A 212 6.70 24.16 9.49
C ARG A 212 5.51 23.28 9.85
N LEU A 213 4.37 23.52 9.21
CA LEU A 213 3.16 22.74 9.44
C LEU A 213 3.29 21.32 8.87
N GLU A 214 3.94 21.17 7.71
CA GLU A 214 4.23 19.87 7.12
C GLU A 214 5.15 19.04 8.02
N ALA A 215 6.21 19.63 8.55
CA ALA A 215 7.12 18.98 9.49
C ALA A 215 6.37 18.50 10.75
N TRP A 216 5.53 19.36 11.35
CA TRP A 216 4.72 18.98 12.51
C TRP A 216 3.70 17.88 12.17
N LEU A 217 2.96 17.99 11.06
CA LEU A 217 2.03 16.96 10.59
C LEU A 217 2.74 15.64 10.23
N SER A 218 4.02 15.68 9.89
CA SER A 218 4.83 14.49 9.64
C SER A 218 5.41 13.89 10.92
N GLY A 219 5.12 14.47 12.09
CA GLY A 219 5.61 14.00 13.38
C GLY A 219 7.04 14.43 13.72
N GLU A 220 7.58 15.43 13.00
CA GLU A 220 8.85 16.05 13.36
C GLU A 220 8.69 17.01 14.54
N GLN A 221 9.79 17.22 15.28
CA GLN A 221 9.79 18.14 16.42
C GLN A 221 10.01 19.56 15.91
N VAL A 222 8.97 20.38 15.99
CA VAL A 222 9.00 21.80 15.62
C VAL A 222 8.84 22.65 16.88
N PRO A 223 9.66 23.71 17.08
CA PRO A 223 9.55 24.57 18.25
C PRO A 223 8.13 25.17 18.38
N PRO A 224 7.48 25.09 19.56
CA PRO A 224 6.10 25.58 19.73
C PRO A 224 5.93 27.07 19.38
N GLY A 225 6.97 27.89 19.57
CA GLY A 225 6.94 29.31 19.22
C GLY A 225 6.73 29.56 17.72
N GLU A 226 7.16 28.64 16.86
CA GLU A 226 7.03 28.76 15.40
C GLU A 226 5.66 28.32 14.87
N LEU A 227 4.85 27.69 15.72
CA LEU A 227 3.56 27.09 15.38
C LEU A 227 2.36 27.82 16.01
N ARG A 228 2.61 28.68 17.00
CA ARG A 228 1.57 29.40 17.75
C ARG A 228 0.68 30.27 16.86
N ASP A 229 1.26 30.96 15.88
CA ASP A 229 0.53 31.85 14.99
C ASP A 229 -0.39 31.07 14.03
N ALA A 230 -0.10 29.78 13.81
CA ALA A 230 -0.92 28.86 13.04
C ALA A 230 -1.98 28.12 13.90
N GLY A 231 -2.12 28.47 15.20
CA GLY A 231 -3.09 27.83 16.09
C GLY A 231 -2.73 26.40 16.52
N VAL A 232 -1.47 26.02 16.37
CA VAL A 232 -0.96 24.68 16.71
C VAL A 232 -0.22 24.74 18.04
N TYR A 233 -0.81 24.14 19.08
CA TYR A 233 -0.29 24.20 20.46
C TYR A 233 0.12 22.84 21.03
N GLU A 234 -0.30 21.76 20.37
CA GLU A 234 -0.09 20.39 20.85
C GLU A 234 1.31 19.88 20.48
N GLN A 235 1.97 19.20 21.43
CA GLN A 235 3.21 18.48 21.17
C GLN A 235 2.93 17.01 20.88
N LEU A 236 3.62 16.47 19.88
CA LEU A 236 3.41 15.10 19.43
C LEU A 236 4.32 14.12 20.19
N GLY A 237 3.75 12.97 20.56
CA GLY A 237 4.48 11.92 21.25
C GLY A 237 3.65 10.65 21.47
N LYS A 238 4.19 9.70 22.23
CA LYS A 238 3.58 8.37 22.43
C LYS A 238 2.15 8.42 23.00
N ALA A 239 1.83 9.44 23.78
CA ALA A 239 0.51 9.59 24.41
C ALA A 239 -0.62 9.91 23.41
N ASN A 240 -0.32 10.55 22.28
CA ASN A 240 -1.34 11.00 21.31
C ASN A 240 -1.24 10.32 19.93
N GLY A 241 -0.36 9.33 19.73
CA GLY A 241 -0.20 8.65 18.43
C GLY A 241 -1.51 8.12 17.82
N PHE A 242 -2.34 7.41 18.59
CA PHE A 242 -3.65 6.94 18.10
C PHE A 242 -4.66 8.07 17.87
N THR A 243 -4.59 9.16 18.63
CA THR A 243 -5.39 10.37 18.37
C THR A 243 -4.99 10.97 17.03
N MET A 244 -3.70 11.05 16.71
CA MET A 244 -3.24 11.57 15.43
C MET A 244 -3.63 10.67 14.25
N LEU A 245 -3.57 9.34 14.39
CA LEU A 245 -4.09 8.40 13.37
C LEU A 245 -5.60 8.60 13.10
N ARG A 246 -6.38 8.88 14.14
CA ARG A 246 -7.80 9.24 14.00
C ARG A 246 -7.98 10.58 13.30
N CYS A 247 -7.18 11.57 13.65
CA CYS A 247 -7.19 12.88 13.00
C CYS A 247 -6.85 12.78 11.50
N ILE A 248 -5.88 11.94 11.11
CA ILE A 248 -5.59 11.65 9.69
C ILE A 248 -6.86 11.17 8.96
N SER A 249 -7.56 10.20 9.53
CA SER A 249 -8.74 9.60 8.90
C SER A 249 -9.91 10.59 8.80
N GLN A 250 -10.13 11.37 9.85
CA GLN A 250 -11.13 12.44 9.90
C GLN A 250 -10.84 13.55 8.89
N MET A 251 -9.59 14.02 8.84
CA MET A 251 -9.19 15.11 7.95
C MET A 251 -9.11 14.68 6.49
N ALA A 252 -8.82 13.41 6.19
CA ALA A 252 -8.91 12.89 4.82
C ALA A 252 -10.34 13.05 4.28
N VAL A 253 -11.36 12.66 5.05
CA VAL A 253 -12.76 12.85 4.68
C VAL A 253 -13.11 14.34 4.57
N ALA A 254 -12.62 15.18 5.48
CA ALA A 254 -12.82 16.63 5.42
C ALA A 254 -12.24 17.27 4.13
N LEU A 255 -11.12 16.75 3.63
CA LEU A 255 -10.47 17.15 2.37
C LEU A 255 -11.18 16.60 1.12
N GLY A 256 -12.34 15.96 1.28
CA GLY A 256 -13.16 15.43 0.19
C GLY A 256 -12.73 14.05 -0.32
N LEU A 257 -11.86 13.34 0.40
CA LEU A 257 -11.50 11.95 0.07
C LEU A 257 -12.58 10.99 0.57
N ALA A 258 -12.68 9.81 -0.05
CA ALA A 258 -13.67 8.82 0.36
C ALA A 258 -13.38 8.20 1.73
N GLY A 259 -12.11 8.19 2.15
CA GLY A 259 -11.64 7.61 3.39
C GLY A 259 -10.14 7.32 3.39
N THR A 260 -9.69 6.50 4.34
CA THR A 260 -8.29 6.07 4.48
C THR A 260 -8.14 4.56 4.45
N ALA A 261 -7.11 4.05 3.76
CA ALA A 261 -6.67 2.66 3.89
C ALA A 261 -5.25 2.64 4.48
N LEU A 262 -5.13 2.08 5.68
CA LEU A 262 -3.86 1.96 6.41
C LEU A 262 -3.40 0.51 6.32
N LEU A 263 -2.38 0.25 5.53
CA LEU A 263 -1.91 -1.08 5.17
C LEU A 263 -0.51 -1.29 5.76
N PHE A 264 -0.40 -2.26 6.65
CA PHE A 264 0.84 -2.53 7.36
C PHE A 264 1.39 -3.90 6.96
N ASP A 265 2.61 -3.91 6.41
CA ASP A 265 3.31 -5.12 6.02
C ASP A 265 4.42 -5.45 7.02
N GLU A 266 4.47 -6.69 7.49
CA GLU A 266 5.45 -7.12 8.47
C GLU A 266 6.72 -7.63 7.77
N VAL A 267 7.89 -7.15 8.23
CA VAL A 267 9.19 -7.60 7.72
C VAL A 267 9.89 -8.58 8.68
N ASP A 268 9.46 -8.69 9.94
CA ASP A 268 10.24 -9.44 10.93
C ASP A 268 10.18 -10.96 10.71
N ARG A 269 11.30 -11.51 10.22
CA ARG A 269 11.51 -12.94 9.93
C ARG A 269 11.60 -13.77 11.21
N ASN A 270 11.98 -13.13 12.31
CA ASN A 270 12.25 -13.78 13.58
C ASN A 270 11.45 -13.08 14.67
N LEU A 271 10.16 -13.41 14.78
CA LEU A 271 9.33 -13.04 15.94
C LEU A 271 9.81 -13.78 17.21
N SER A 272 11.08 -13.62 17.60
CA SER A 272 11.54 -13.79 18.97
C SER A 272 11.15 -12.53 19.73
N VAL A 273 9.84 -12.39 19.95
CA VAL A 273 9.27 -11.24 20.64
C VAL A 273 9.21 -11.58 22.12
N SER A 274 9.84 -10.75 22.95
CA SER A 274 9.68 -10.89 24.40
C SER A 274 8.19 -10.79 24.77
N ALA A 275 7.74 -11.53 25.79
CA ALA A 275 6.34 -11.53 26.23
C ALA A 275 5.79 -10.10 26.43
N LYS A 276 6.60 -9.19 26.96
CA LYS A 276 6.25 -7.76 27.14
C LYS A 276 5.92 -7.05 25.83
N ARG A 277 6.70 -7.30 24.76
CA ARG A 277 6.48 -6.70 23.45
C ARG A 277 5.29 -7.36 22.74
N SER A 278 5.09 -8.67 22.88
CA SER A 278 3.90 -9.39 22.40
C SER A 278 2.62 -8.83 23.02
N HIS A 279 2.63 -8.57 24.34
CA HIS A 279 1.50 -7.93 25.03
C HIS A 279 1.22 -6.51 24.52
N ALA A 280 2.25 -5.69 24.30
CA ALA A 280 2.07 -4.33 23.78
C ALA A 280 1.49 -4.32 22.36
N ILE A 281 1.94 -5.24 21.50
CA ILE A 281 1.39 -5.41 20.15
C ILE A 281 -0.07 -5.87 20.21
N GLY A 282 -0.36 -6.84 21.07
CA GLY A 282 -1.71 -7.35 21.29
C GLY A 282 -2.70 -6.28 21.77
N ASP A 283 -2.28 -5.43 22.71
CA ASP A 283 -3.10 -4.33 23.23
C ASP A 283 -3.35 -3.25 22.16
N ASN A 284 -2.32 -2.88 21.38
CA ASN A 284 -2.47 -1.91 20.30
C ASN A 284 -3.40 -2.43 19.19
N LEU A 285 -3.31 -3.70 18.79
CA LEU A 285 -4.25 -4.31 17.83
C LEU A 285 -5.68 -4.34 18.38
N ARG A 286 -5.85 -4.73 19.65
CA ARG A 286 -7.17 -4.70 20.30
C ARG A 286 -7.75 -3.28 20.31
N GLN A 287 -6.93 -2.28 20.64
CA GLN A 287 -7.35 -0.89 20.65
C GLN A 287 -7.81 -0.44 19.26
N VAL A 288 -7.05 -0.76 18.20
CA VAL A 288 -7.46 -0.45 16.81
C VAL A 288 -8.79 -1.12 16.47
N ILE A 289 -8.98 -2.39 16.81
CA ILE A 289 -10.25 -3.11 16.56
C ILE A 289 -11.42 -2.44 17.30
N ASP A 290 -11.21 -2.06 18.56
CA ASP A 290 -12.22 -1.37 19.37
C ASP A 290 -12.53 0.03 18.79
N LEU A 291 -11.53 0.77 18.30
CA LEU A 291 -11.72 2.06 17.63
C LEU A 291 -12.54 1.92 16.34
N CYS A 292 -12.29 0.87 15.56
CA CYS A 292 -13.10 0.56 14.39
C CYS A 292 -14.55 0.23 14.77
N GLY A 293 -14.75 -0.62 15.78
CA GLY A 293 -16.09 -1.00 16.25
C GLY A 293 -16.90 0.14 16.88
N ARG A 294 -16.24 1.18 17.41
CA ARG A 294 -16.87 2.37 18.00
C ARG A 294 -17.09 3.52 17.01
N HIS A 295 -16.82 3.32 15.72
CA HIS A 295 -16.93 4.36 14.68
C HIS A 295 -16.05 5.60 14.95
N GLN A 296 -14.88 5.42 15.59
CA GLN A 296 -13.96 6.52 15.88
C GLN A 296 -12.89 6.72 14.79
N LEU A 297 -12.86 5.83 13.80
CA LEU A 297 -12.01 5.89 12.61
C LEU A 297 -12.92 5.96 11.36
N PRO A 298 -13.53 7.13 11.07
CA PRO A 298 -14.52 7.21 10.00
C PRO A 298 -13.87 6.87 8.66
N ASN A 299 -14.57 6.04 7.88
CA ASN A 299 -14.20 5.65 6.53
C ASN A 299 -12.81 5.03 6.43
N THR A 300 -12.43 4.20 7.41
CA THR A 300 -11.08 3.65 7.50
C THR A 300 -11.06 2.14 7.32
N LEU A 301 -10.22 1.65 6.40
CA LEU A 301 -9.78 0.26 6.37
C LEU A 301 -8.40 0.15 7.00
N PHE A 302 -8.27 -0.66 8.04
CA PHE A 302 -7.00 -0.99 8.66
C PHE A 302 -6.64 -2.44 8.35
N VAL A 303 -5.52 -2.68 7.68
CA VAL A 303 -5.08 -4.02 7.30
C VAL A 303 -3.70 -4.28 7.87
N TYR A 304 -3.56 -5.39 8.60
CA TYR A 304 -2.30 -5.82 9.19
C TYR A 304 -1.90 -7.17 8.61
N ALA A 305 -0.74 -7.28 7.96
CA ALA A 305 -0.27 -8.52 7.37
C ALA A 305 0.72 -9.22 8.30
N VAL A 306 0.46 -10.50 8.62
CA VAL A 306 1.22 -11.28 9.61
C VAL A 306 1.63 -12.65 9.10
N PRO A 307 2.75 -13.19 9.60
CA PRO A 307 3.06 -14.61 9.44
C PRO A 307 2.13 -15.47 10.33
N PRO A 308 1.89 -16.75 9.98
CA PRO A 308 1.04 -17.66 10.76
C PRO A 308 1.49 -17.84 12.21
N GLU A 309 2.78 -17.71 12.47
CA GLU A 309 3.41 -17.77 13.79
C GLU A 309 2.84 -16.70 14.73
N PHE A 310 2.44 -15.55 14.22
CA PHE A 310 1.80 -14.50 15.01
C PHE A 310 0.47 -14.97 15.63
N LEU A 311 -0.36 -15.65 14.84
CA LEU A 311 -1.64 -16.18 15.31
C LEU A 311 -1.49 -17.38 16.23
N ARG A 312 -0.39 -18.15 16.09
CA ARG A 312 -0.08 -19.29 16.94
C ARG A 312 0.56 -18.91 18.27
N ASN A 313 1.40 -17.87 18.28
CA ASN A 313 2.24 -17.53 19.43
C ASN A 313 1.80 -16.24 20.14
N VAL A 314 1.40 -15.19 19.40
CA VAL A 314 1.10 -13.87 19.99
C VAL A 314 -0.38 -13.74 20.38
N VAL A 315 -1.29 -14.22 19.54
CA VAL A 315 -2.74 -14.08 19.79
C VAL A 315 -3.22 -14.88 21.01
N PRO A 316 -2.79 -16.14 21.24
CA PRO A 316 -3.24 -16.90 22.42
C PRO A 316 -2.76 -16.31 23.75
N ASP A 317 -1.59 -15.67 23.76
CA ASP A 317 -1.00 -15.01 24.93
C ASP A 317 -1.77 -13.74 25.35
N TYR A 318 -2.68 -13.25 24.51
CA TYR A 318 -3.50 -12.08 24.80
C TYR A 318 -5.00 -12.35 24.52
N PRO A 319 -5.72 -12.92 25.51
CA PRO A 319 -7.11 -13.36 25.35
C PRO A 319 -8.08 -12.29 24.85
N ALA A 320 -7.85 -11.01 25.18
CA ALA A 320 -8.71 -9.92 24.75
C ALA A 320 -8.63 -9.66 23.23
N LEU A 321 -7.46 -9.81 22.61
CA LEU A 321 -7.34 -9.78 21.14
C LEU A 321 -7.91 -11.06 20.54
N GLN A 322 -7.64 -12.21 21.14
CA GLN A 322 -8.16 -13.49 20.66
C GLN A 322 -9.69 -13.48 20.54
N GLN A 323 -10.40 -12.95 21.54
CA GLN A 323 -11.86 -12.81 21.50
C GLN A 323 -12.35 -11.94 20.34
N ARG A 324 -11.59 -10.91 19.97
CA ARG A 324 -11.93 -10.01 18.86
C ARG A 324 -11.62 -10.62 17.49
N LEU A 325 -10.57 -11.43 17.39
CA LEU A 325 -10.14 -12.09 16.15
C LEU A 325 -10.87 -13.40 15.88
N LYS A 326 -11.47 -14.03 16.91
CA LYS A 326 -12.13 -15.33 16.79
C LYS A 326 -13.35 -15.22 15.86
N SER A 327 -13.17 -15.65 14.62
CA SER A 327 -14.24 -15.90 13.67
C SER A 327 -14.34 -17.40 13.40
N PRO A 328 -15.54 -17.99 13.33
CA PRO A 328 -15.70 -19.42 13.07
C PRO A 328 -15.15 -19.84 11.70
N MET A 329 -15.08 -18.91 10.73
CA MET A 329 -14.51 -19.14 9.41
C MET A 329 -13.66 -17.94 8.96
N PRO A 330 -12.62 -18.16 8.13
CA PRO A 330 -11.92 -17.06 7.48
C PRO A 330 -12.85 -16.29 6.54
N MET A 331 -12.39 -15.12 6.12
CA MET A 331 -13.12 -14.27 5.18
C MET A 331 -13.42 -15.03 3.89
N SER A 332 -14.63 -14.85 3.38
CA SER A 332 -15.05 -15.41 2.10
C SER A 332 -16.34 -14.72 1.69
N VAL A 333 -16.83 -15.02 0.49
CA VAL A 333 -18.16 -14.55 0.05
C VAL A 333 -19.28 -14.96 1.03
N ARG A 334 -19.11 -16.10 1.73
CA ARG A 334 -20.08 -16.58 2.74
C ARG A 334 -19.90 -15.96 4.12
N SER A 335 -18.72 -15.41 4.40
CA SER A 335 -18.38 -14.79 5.69
C SER A 335 -17.60 -13.49 5.44
N PRO A 336 -18.24 -12.47 4.85
CA PRO A 336 -17.54 -11.24 4.50
C PRO A 336 -17.04 -10.48 5.73
N GLN A 337 -17.75 -10.62 6.85
CA GLN A 337 -17.46 -9.94 8.11
C GLN A 337 -16.27 -10.51 8.88
N ALA A 338 -15.72 -11.66 8.50
CA ALA A 338 -14.58 -12.24 9.20
C ALA A 338 -13.35 -11.34 9.13
N VAL A 339 -12.64 -11.22 10.25
CA VAL A 339 -11.45 -10.36 10.37
C VAL A 339 -10.24 -10.95 9.67
N LEU A 340 -10.10 -12.27 9.68
CA LEU A 340 -8.95 -12.99 9.13
C LEU A 340 -9.11 -13.26 7.63
N ILE A 341 -8.13 -12.82 6.85
CA ILE A 341 -7.91 -13.16 5.44
C ILE A 341 -6.74 -14.15 5.40
N ASP A 342 -6.98 -15.35 4.88
CA ASP A 342 -6.01 -16.45 4.91
C ASP A 342 -5.45 -16.70 3.49
N LEU A 343 -4.25 -16.18 3.20
CA LEU A 343 -3.61 -16.30 1.88
C LEU A 343 -3.04 -17.69 1.59
N GLU A 344 -3.13 -18.63 2.53
CA GLU A 344 -2.83 -20.04 2.29
C GLU A 344 -4.02 -20.78 1.69
N LYS A 345 -5.24 -20.22 1.84
CA LYS A 345 -6.48 -20.74 1.27
C LYS A 345 -6.92 -19.86 0.12
N LEU A 346 -6.18 -19.97 -0.98
CA LEU A 346 -6.50 -19.30 -2.23
C LEU A 346 -7.62 -20.01 -2.99
N ASP A 347 -8.15 -19.33 -4.00
CA ASP A 347 -9.27 -19.80 -4.83
C ASP A 347 -8.92 -21.01 -5.71
N ILE A 348 -7.62 -21.27 -5.90
CA ILE A 348 -7.06 -22.24 -6.85
C ILE A 348 -5.87 -22.98 -6.24
N ASP A 349 -5.55 -24.16 -6.78
CA ASP A 349 -4.38 -24.93 -6.35
C ASP A 349 -3.05 -24.28 -6.79
N ALA A 350 -1.95 -24.77 -6.23
CA ALA A 350 -0.63 -24.16 -6.42
C ALA A 350 -0.12 -24.23 -7.86
N VAL A 351 -0.40 -25.32 -8.60
CA VAL A 351 0.09 -25.48 -9.98
C VAL A 351 -0.69 -24.56 -10.90
N ASP A 352 -2.02 -24.55 -10.78
CA ASP A 352 -2.88 -23.67 -11.57
C ASP A 352 -2.67 -22.19 -11.22
N LEU A 353 -2.30 -21.87 -9.98
CA LEU A 353 -1.86 -20.52 -9.57
C LEU A 353 -0.60 -20.09 -10.32
N LEU A 354 0.45 -20.89 -10.29
CA LEU A 354 1.71 -20.57 -10.96
C LEU A 354 1.54 -20.51 -12.47
N ASP A 355 0.80 -21.46 -13.06
CA ASP A 355 0.47 -21.45 -14.49
C ASP A 355 -0.15 -20.10 -14.87
N ARG A 356 -1.28 -19.71 -14.24
CA ARG A 356 -1.95 -18.42 -14.49
C ARG A 356 -1.09 -17.20 -14.25
N ILE A 357 -0.21 -17.21 -13.25
CA ILE A 357 0.79 -16.15 -13.05
C ILE A 357 1.72 -16.10 -14.27
N GLY A 358 2.23 -17.25 -14.73
CA GLY A 358 3.06 -17.36 -15.92
C GLY A 358 2.40 -16.79 -17.18
N GLN A 359 1.10 -17.04 -17.35
CA GLN A 359 0.30 -16.47 -18.46
C GLN A 359 0.25 -14.94 -18.39
N LYS A 360 -0.07 -14.38 -17.23
CA LYS A 360 -0.11 -12.92 -17.04
C LYS A 360 1.26 -12.27 -17.19
N VAL A 361 2.32 -12.93 -16.72
CA VAL A 361 3.70 -12.46 -16.90
C VAL A 361 4.10 -12.51 -18.38
N LEU A 362 3.66 -13.51 -19.14
CA LEU A 362 3.86 -13.58 -20.59
C LEU A 362 3.19 -12.39 -21.30
N ASP A 363 1.94 -12.07 -20.95
CA ASP A 363 1.23 -10.91 -21.51
C ASP A 363 2.00 -9.60 -21.26
N VAL A 364 2.48 -9.41 -20.02
CA VAL A 364 3.34 -8.27 -19.67
C VAL A 364 4.66 -8.31 -20.44
N PHE A 365 5.22 -9.51 -20.67
CA PHE A 365 6.50 -9.68 -21.35
C PHE A 365 6.43 -9.27 -22.82
N VAL A 366 5.45 -9.80 -23.55
CA VAL A 366 5.20 -9.49 -24.96
C VAL A 366 4.96 -7.99 -25.13
N GLU A 367 4.18 -7.37 -24.23
CA GLU A 367 3.92 -5.93 -24.25
C GLU A 367 5.19 -5.10 -23.96
N ALA A 368 6.01 -5.51 -23.00
CA ALA A 368 7.23 -4.79 -22.61
C ALA A 368 8.35 -4.88 -23.67
N ARG A 369 8.47 -6.03 -24.35
CA ARG A 369 9.56 -6.33 -25.28
C ARG A 369 9.17 -6.15 -26.75
N GLU A 370 7.89 -5.97 -27.05
CA GLU A 370 7.36 -5.88 -28.43
C GLU A 370 7.79 -7.09 -29.27
N CYS A 371 7.89 -8.25 -28.62
CA CYS A 371 8.32 -9.52 -29.19
C CYS A 371 7.14 -10.49 -29.15
N PRO A 372 6.49 -10.78 -30.30
CA PRO A 372 5.45 -11.79 -30.33
C PRO A 372 6.08 -13.16 -30.05
N MET A 373 5.42 -13.96 -29.20
CA MET A 373 5.81 -15.33 -28.87
C MET A 373 4.67 -16.29 -29.23
N ASP A 374 4.98 -17.56 -29.45
CA ASP A 374 3.99 -18.64 -29.60
C ASP A 374 3.29 -18.87 -28.25
N VAL A 375 2.15 -18.22 -28.08
CA VAL A 375 1.34 -18.25 -26.87
C VAL A 375 0.99 -19.70 -26.45
N PRO A 376 0.46 -20.58 -27.31
CA PRO A 376 0.28 -22.00 -26.98
C PRO A 376 1.54 -22.73 -26.50
N LEU A 377 2.70 -22.48 -27.11
CA LEU A 377 3.96 -23.06 -26.68
C LEU A 377 4.36 -22.56 -25.28
N GLN A 378 4.33 -21.24 -25.07
CA GLN A 378 4.74 -20.65 -23.80
C GLN A 378 3.78 -20.98 -22.66
N HIS A 379 2.47 -21.13 -22.91
CA HIS A 379 1.53 -21.67 -21.90
C HIS A 379 1.92 -23.09 -21.45
N ARG A 380 2.30 -23.96 -22.40
CA ARG A 380 2.76 -25.32 -22.05
C ARG A 380 4.07 -25.26 -21.24
N ASN A 381 5.00 -24.40 -21.62
CA ASN A 381 6.26 -24.19 -20.89
C ASN A 381 6.01 -23.67 -19.47
N ALA A 382 5.12 -22.69 -19.29
CA ALA A 382 4.75 -22.13 -18.00
C ALA A 382 4.13 -23.20 -17.08
N ARG A 383 3.20 -24.00 -17.61
CA ARG A 383 2.58 -25.10 -16.86
C ARG A 383 3.59 -26.19 -16.47
N GLN A 384 4.51 -26.54 -17.36
CA GLN A 384 5.59 -27.49 -17.08
C GLN A 384 6.51 -26.98 -15.96
N LEU A 385 6.92 -25.71 -16.02
CA LEU A 385 7.73 -25.08 -15.00
C LEU A 385 6.99 -24.99 -13.66
N ALA A 386 5.69 -24.67 -13.69
CA ALA A 386 4.83 -24.61 -12.51
C ALA A 386 4.77 -25.96 -11.79
N GLN A 387 4.54 -27.06 -12.53
CA GLN A 387 4.50 -28.41 -11.98
C GLN A 387 5.83 -28.75 -11.28
N VAL A 388 6.96 -28.55 -11.98
CA VAL A 388 8.29 -28.83 -11.43
C VAL A 388 8.61 -27.95 -10.21
N CYS A 389 8.20 -26.68 -10.22
CA CYS A 389 8.43 -25.77 -9.11
C CYS A 389 7.68 -26.18 -7.84
N VAL A 390 6.42 -26.62 -7.98
CA VAL A 390 5.62 -27.14 -6.87
C VAL A 390 6.18 -28.47 -6.37
N ASP A 391 6.56 -29.39 -7.27
CA ASP A 391 7.09 -30.70 -6.89
C ASP A 391 8.47 -30.60 -6.20
N ALA A 392 9.28 -29.63 -6.59
CA ALA A 392 10.62 -29.40 -6.03
C ALA A 392 10.61 -28.66 -4.68
N MET A 393 9.50 -28.03 -4.29
CA MET A 393 9.41 -27.23 -3.06
C MET A 393 8.27 -27.72 -2.16
N PHE A 394 8.61 -28.24 -0.98
CA PHE A 394 7.65 -28.55 0.07
C PHE A 394 7.10 -27.29 0.80
N GLU A 395 7.57 -26.08 0.47
CA GLU A 395 7.21 -24.82 1.17
C GLU A 395 6.79 -23.65 0.25
N VAL A 396 6.25 -22.60 0.88
CA VAL A 396 5.53 -21.45 0.28
C VAL A 396 6.41 -20.50 -0.57
N ASN A 397 7.71 -20.72 -0.65
CA ASN A 397 8.64 -19.91 -1.46
C ASN A 397 8.58 -20.15 -2.98
N HIS A 398 7.70 -21.04 -3.47
CA HIS A 398 7.58 -21.39 -4.90
C HIS A 398 7.21 -20.20 -5.80
N ARG A 399 6.44 -19.21 -5.32
CA ARG A 399 5.94 -18.11 -6.17
C ARG A 399 7.04 -17.17 -6.65
N ARG A 400 7.91 -16.72 -5.74
CA ARG A 400 9.02 -15.80 -6.08
C ARG A 400 10.03 -16.48 -6.99
N LEU A 401 10.38 -17.73 -6.69
CA LEU A 401 11.29 -18.52 -7.50
C LEU A 401 10.73 -18.73 -8.90
N PHE A 402 9.48 -19.20 -9.00
CA PHE A 402 8.80 -19.40 -10.28
C PHE A 402 8.83 -18.15 -11.15
N VAL A 403 8.41 -16.99 -10.61
CA VAL A 403 8.35 -15.74 -11.37
C VAL A 403 9.73 -15.35 -11.91
N LYS A 404 10.78 -15.44 -11.09
CA LYS A 404 12.15 -15.14 -11.52
C LYS A 404 12.60 -16.09 -12.63
N THR A 405 12.50 -17.39 -12.39
CA THR A 405 12.90 -18.42 -13.35
C THR A 405 12.12 -18.31 -14.65
N TRP A 406 10.83 -17.95 -14.59
CA TRP A 406 9.99 -17.75 -15.76
C TRP A 406 10.41 -16.52 -16.57
N VAL A 407 10.66 -15.38 -15.93
CA VAL A 407 11.15 -14.16 -16.60
C VAL A 407 12.51 -14.41 -17.25
N ASP A 408 13.43 -15.09 -16.56
CA ASP A 408 14.74 -15.45 -17.10
C ASP A 408 14.63 -16.40 -18.30
N PHE A 409 13.73 -17.39 -18.22
CA PHE A 409 13.46 -18.31 -19.32
C PHE A 409 12.91 -17.58 -20.56
N LEU A 410 11.93 -16.68 -20.39
CA LEU A 410 11.39 -15.87 -21.50
C LEU A 410 12.46 -14.98 -22.13
N HIS A 411 13.38 -14.45 -21.32
CA HIS A 411 14.54 -13.72 -21.82
C HIS A 411 15.48 -14.58 -22.67
N GLY A 412 15.72 -15.83 -22.26
CA GLY A 412 16.47 -16.80 -23.08
C GLY A 412 15.76 -17.12 -24.40
N GLN A 413 14.45 -17.39 -24.37
CA GLN A 413 13.64 -17.65 -25.57
C GLN A 413 13.69 -16.50 -26.59
N MET A 414 13.72 -15.25 -26.11
CA MET A 414 13.82 -14.06 -26.97
C MET A 414 15.17 -13.99 -27.72
N ILE A 415 16.26 -14.51 -27.15
CA ILE A 415 17.61 -14.45 -27.73
C ILE A 415 17.90 -15.70 -28.56
N ASP A 416 17.62 -16.87 -28.00
CA ASP A 416 18.02 -18.18 -28.55
C ASP A 416 16.96 -18.80 -29.46
N GLY A 417 15.75 -18.21 -29.47
CA GLY A 417 14.58 -18.71 -30.20
C GLY A 417 13.67 -19.58 -29.35
N GLU A 418 12.40 -19.68 -29.77
CA GLU A 418 11.39 -20.39 -29.02
C GLU A 418 11.57 -21.91 -29.05
N SER A 419 11.50 -22.55 -27.88
CA SER A 419 11.65 -23.99 -27.70
C SER A 419 10.75 -24.53 -26.59
N ALA A 420 10.39 -25.81 -26.71
CA ALA A 420 9.62 -26.49 -25.68
C ALA A 420 10.50 -26.80 -24.46
N LEU A 421 10.03 -26.43 -23.28
CA LEU A 421 10.70 -26.71 -22.01
C LEU A 421 10.46 -28.17 -21.61
N THR A 422 11.50 -28.99 -21.64
CA THR A 422 11.42 -30.37 -21.15
C THR A 422 11.38 -30.39 -19.63
N GLU A 423 10.86 -31.47 -19.04
CA GLU A 423 10.85 -31.64 -17.58
C GLU A 423 12.26 -31.62 -16.99
N ALA A 424 13.24 -32.23 -17.67
CA ALA A 424 14.62 -32.26 -17.22
C ALA A 424 15.25 -30.85 -17.20
N ASP A 425 14.96 -30.03 -18.21
CA ASP A 425 15.45 -28.66 -18.28
C ASP A 425 14.76 -27.76 -17.26
N ALA A 426 13.44 -27.91 -17.06
CA ALA A 426 12.70 -27.22 -16.01
C ALA A 426 13.28 -27.51 -14.62
N ARG A 427 13.64 -28.78 -14.34
CA ARG A 427 14.27 -29.17 -13.07
C ARG A 427 15.64 -28.49 -12.89
N ARG A 428 16.45 -28.41 -13.94
CA ARG A 428 17.74 -27.70 -13.91
C ARG A 428 17.57 -26.21 -13.64
N LEU A 429 16.60 -25.56 -14.29
CA LEU A 429 16.30 -24.15 -14.09
C LEU A 429 15.86 -23.85 -12.66
N VAL A 430 14.96 -24.66 -12.09
CA VAL A 430 14.52 -24.51 -10.71
C VAL A 430 15.67 -24.74 -9.73
N ALA A 431 16.51 -25.76 -9.96
CA ALA A 431 17.67 -26.03 -9.11
C ALA A 431 18.70 -24.88 -9.13
N GLY A 432 19.05 -24.37 -10.32
CA GLY A 432 19.95 -23.22 -10.45
C GLY A 432 19.39 -21.95 -9.80
N GLY A 433 18.08 -21.72 -9.92
CA GLY A 433 17.40 -20.61 -9.24
C GLY A 433 17.44 -20.74 -7.71
N GLN A 434 17.32 -21.96 -7.17
CA GLN A 434 17.45 -22.19 -5.72
C GLN A 434 18.85 -21.89 -5.19
N GLU A 435 19.90 -22.29 -5.91
CA GLU A 435 21.29 -21.99 -5.56
C GLU A 435 21.56 -20.47 -5.56
N ALA A 436 21.07 -19.76 -6.57
CA ALA A 436 21.17 -18.31 -6.65
C ALA A 436 20.42 -17.60 -5.49
N VAL A 437 19.23 -18.06 -5.13
CA VAL A 437 18.47 -17.50 -3.99
C VAL A 437 19.15 -17.76 -2.65
N LYS A 438 19.76 -18.94 -2.47
CA LYS A 438 20.56 -19.26 -1.26
C LYS A 438 21.82 -18.40 -1.18
N ALA A 439 22.51 -18.15 -2.29
CA ALA A 439 23.73 -17.33 -2.31
C ALA A 439 23.48 -15.83 -2.01
N VAL A 440 22.28 -15.32 -2.29
CA VAL A 440 21.88 -13.91 -2.02
C VAL A 440 21.34 -13.72 -0.58
N SER A 441 21.03 -14.80 0.13
CA SER A 441 20.70 -14.73 1.55
C SER A 441 22.03 -14.60 2.33
N PRO A 442 22.32 -13.47 3.00
CA PRO A 442 23.55 -13.36 3.77
C PRO A 442 23.57 -14.50 4.79
N ALA A 443 24.62 -15.33 4.72
CA ALA A 443 24.87 -16.37 5.68
C ALA A 443 24.83 -15.78 7.09
N ASP A 444 24.14 -16.47 7.99
CA ASP A 444 24.17 -16.26 9.42
C ASP A 444 25.63 -16.06 9.87
N GLY A 445 25.96 -14.82 10.19
CA GLY A 445 27.31 -14.36 10.51
C GLY A 445 27.26 -13.36 11.64
N PHE A 446 26.65 -13.77 12.75
CA PHE A 446 26.84 -13.16 14.07
C PHE A 446 26.89 -14.30 15.11
N ASP A 447 27.82 -15.22 14.90
CA ASP A 447 28.57 -15.78 16.01
C ASP A 447 29.88 -14.96 16.07
N ASP A 448 30.18 -14.42 17.24
CA ASP A 448 31.21 -13.42 17.55
C ASP A 448 30.91 -11.99 17.06
N PHE A 449 30.13 -11.23 17.84
CA PHE A 449 30.55 -9.96 18.48
C PHE A 449 29.52 -9.45 19.50
#